data_AF-A0A952E2K6-F1
#
_entry.id   AF-A0A952E2K6-F1
#
_cell.length_a   1.000
_cell.length_b   1.000
_cell.length_c   1.000
_cell.angle_alpha   90.00
_cell.angle_beta   90.00
_cell.angle_gamma   90.00
#
_symmetry.space_group_name_H-M   'P 1'
#
loop_
_entity.id
_entity.type
_entity.pdbx_description
1 polymer ?
#
loop_
_entity_poly.entity_id
_entity_poly.type
_entity_poly.pdbx_seq_one_letter_code
_entity_poly.pdbx_strand_id
1 'polypeptide(L)'
;MASIIIMSGSKKGDYYPLGQRTNVIGRDEALLIQILDEHVSRKHVQIHFDKDKGQYFALDMKSKHGVFINGDKINNETALSDGDQIYIGQTDLLFTEQDFADRESALSHFKKVGERFRPTMIE
;
A
#
# COMPACT_ATOMS: atom_id res chain seq x y z
N MET A 1 -1.97 0.07 15.19
CA MET A 1 -2.62 0.91 14.15
C MET A 1 -1.80 0.69 12.89
N ALA A 2 -2.41 0.59 11.71
CA ALA A 2 -1.68 0.22 10.50
C ALA A 2 -1.35 1.43 9.62
N SER A 3 -0.33 1.30 8.78
CA SER A 3 0.13 2.31 7.84
C SER A 3 0.40 1.73 6.45
N ILE A 4 0.32 2.58 5.43
CA ILE A 4 0.81 2.31 4.08
C ILE A 4 2.03 3.17 3.82
N ILE A 5 3.09 2.58 3.30
CA ILE A 5 4.31 3.28 2.89
C ILE A 5 4.45 3.15 1.37
N ILE A 6 4.71 4.26 0.68
CA ILE A 6 4.94 4.25 -0.76
C ILE A 6 6.40 3.89 -1.03
N MET A 7 6.63 2.78 -1.72
CA MET A 7 7.97 2.21 -1.96
C MET A 7 8.58 2.64 -3.30
N SER A 8 7.76 3.06 -4.26
CA SER A 8 8.19 3.53 -5.59
C SER A 8 7.32 4.66 -6.15
N GLY A 9 7.70 5.21 -7.31
CA GLY A 9 7.02 6.35 -7.92
C GLY A 9 7.37 7.71 -7.32
N SER A 10 6.64 8.75 -7.74
CA SER A 10 6.89 10.16 -7.41
C SER A 10 6.71 10.51 -5.93
N LYS A 11 5.95 9.69 -5.20
CA LYS A 11 5.65 9.85 -3.77
C LYS A 11 6.41 8.85 -2.89
N LYS A 12 7.48 8.24 -3.41
CA LYS A 12 8.32 7.29 -2.67
C LYS A 12 8.78 7.87 -1.33
N GLY A 13 8.57 7.13 -0.26
CA GLY A 13 8.90 7.51 1.12
C GLY A 13 7.78 8.22 1.88
N ASP A 14 6.67 8.59 1.21
CA ASP A 14 5.46 9.04 1.90
C ASP A 14 4.84 7.85 2.66
N TYR A 15 4.28 8.15 3.83
CA TYR A 15 3.56 7.18 4.65
C TYR A 15 2.20 7.74 5.08
N TYR A 16 1.21 6.85 5.16
CA TYR A 16 -0.17 7.21 5.45
C TYR A 16 -0.74 6.27 6.52
N PRO A 17 -1.09 6.80 7.72
CA PRO A 17 -1.76 6.00 8.73
C PRO A 17 -3.18 5.66 8.26
N LEU A 18 -3.52 4.38 8.29
CA LEU A 18 -4.83 3.88 7.86
C LEU A 18 -5.88 4.09 8.94
N GLY A 19 -5.53 3.88 10.21
CA GLY A 19 -6.48 3.82 11.32
C GLY A 19 -7.55 2.73 11.12
N GLN A 20 -8.54 2.66 12.02
CA GLN A 20 -9.65 1.69 11.90
C GLN A 20 -10.80 2.21 11.03
N ARG A 21 -10.48 2.58 9.78
CA ARG A 21 -11.45 3.12 8.81
C ARG A 21 -11.19 2.57 7.41
N THR A 22 -12.11 2.88 6.51
CA THR A 22 -11.95 2.64 5.08
C THR A 22 -11.07 3.72 4.47
N ASN A 23 -10.01 3.31 3.79
CA ASN A 23 -9.11 4.17 3.04
C ASN A 23 -9.14 3.73 1.58
N VAL A 24 -9.32 4.68 0.68
CA VAL A 24 -9.31 4.42 -0.77
C VAL A 24 -8.03 5.02 -1.35
N ILE A 25 -7.30 4.21 -2.11
CA ILE A 25 -6.04 4.56 -2.74
C ILE A 25 -6.26 4.54 -4.25
N GLY A 26 -5.74 5.56 -4.93
CA GLY A 26 -5.87 5.69 -6.37
C GLY A 26 -5.30 7.01 -6.88
N ARG A 27 -5.45 7.27 -8.19
CA ARG A 27 -4.92 8.49 -8.82
C ARG A 27 -5.79 9.73 -8.63
N ASP A 28 -7.05 9.55 -8.23
CA ASP A 28 -7.98 10.66 -8.07
C ASP A 28 -7.48 11.67 -7.01
N GLU A 29 -7.49 12.95 -7.37
CA GLU A 29 -6.98 14.04 -6.53
C GLU A 29 -7.83 14.30 -5.28
N ALA A 30 -9.08 13.82 -5.26
CA ALA A 30 -9.93 13.90 -4.10
C ALA A 30 -9.58 12.87 -3.01
N LEU A 31 -8.65 11.94 -3.27
CA LEU A 31 -8.27 10.90 -2.32
C LEU A 31 -7.15 11.37 -1.38
N LEU A 32 -7.27 10.98 -0.11
CA LEU A 32 -6.24 11.25 0.90
C LEU A 32 -4.91 10.57 0.56
N ILE A 33 -4.98 9.35 0.01
CA ILE A 33 -3.81 8.58 -0.44
C ILE A 33 -3.81 8.59 -1.97
N GLN A 34 -3.33 9.70 -2.53
CA GLN A 34 -3.22 9.86 -3.98
C GLN A 34 -1.91 9.28 -4.51
N ILE A 35 -2.02 8.45 -5.55
CA ILE A 35 -0.88 7.88 -6.28
C ILE A 35 -0.84 8.46 -7.71
N LEU A 36 0.20 9.23 -8.01
CA LEU A 36 0.37 9.90 -9.31
C LEU A 36 1.01 8.95 -10.33
N ASP A 37 0.23 7.96 -10.76
CA ASP A 37 0.63 6.93 -11.74
C ASP A 37 -0.49 6.70 -12.75
N GLU A 38 -0.19 6.83 -14.04
CA GLU A 38 -1.17 6.72 -15.13
C GLU A 38 -1.83 5.33 -15.22
N HIS A 39 -1.15 4.27 -14.77
CA HIS A 39 -1.65 2.90 -14.71
C HIS A 39 -2.52 2.67 -13.47
N VAL A 40 -2.58 3.64 -12.56
CA VAL A 40 -3.46 3.60 -11.40
C VAL A 40 -4.83 4.21 -11.74
N SER A 41 -5.88 3.40 -11.58
CA SER A 41 -7.28 3.85 -11.63
C SER A 41 -7.56 4.98 -10.62
N ARG A 42 -8.53 5.84 -10.94
CA ARG A 42 -9.00 6.92 -10.04
C ARG A 42 -9.25 6.42 -8.61
N LYS A 43 -10.03 5.35 -8.47
CA LYS A 43 -10.16 4.54 -7.26
C LYS A 43 -9.65 3.16 -7.62
N HIS A 44 -8.54 2.73 -7.02
CA HIS A 44 -7.84 1.52 -7.46
C HIS A 44 -8.00 0.39 -6.45
N VAL A 45 -7.64 0.65 -5.20
CA VAL A 45 -7.74 -0.32 -4.11
C VAL A 45 -8.37 0.35 -2.90
N GLN A 46 -9.23 -0.39 -2.22
CA GLN A 46 -9.76 -0.02 -0.92
C GLN A 46 -9.08 -0.88 0.14
N ILE A 47 -8.57 -0.23 1.19
CA ILE A 47 -8.09 -0.91 2.39
C ILE A 47 -9.00 -0.53 3.54
N HIS A 48 -9.59 -1.52 4.20
CA HIS A 48 -10.51 -1.29 5.31
C HIS A 48 -10.18 -2.21 6.48
N PHE A 49 -10.68 -1.85 7.66
CA PHE A 49 -10.51 -2.62 8.88
C PHE A 49 -11.81 -3.33 9.23
N ASP A 50 -11.78 -4.65 9.23
CA ASP A 50 -12.88 -5.51 9.69
C ASP A 50 -12.81 -5.60 11.22
N LYS A 51 -13.80 -5.02 11.91
CA LYS A 51 -13.83 -4.96 13.38
C LYS A 51 -14.13 -6.31 14.02
N ASP A 52 -14.90 -7.16 13.35
CA ASP A 52 -15.28 -8.48 13.87
C ASP A 52 -14.09 -9.43 13.81
N LYS A 53 -13.27 -9.33 12.76
CA LYS A 53 -12.04 -10.12 12.60
C LYS A 53 -10.81 -9.46 13.21
N GLY A 54 -10.86 -8.17 13.49
CA GLY A 54 -9.73 -7.39 14.00
C GLY A 54 -8.57 -7.26 13.03
N GLN A 55 -8.82 -7.32 11.72
CA GLN A 55 -7.80 -7.39 10.67
C GLN A 55 -8.11 -6.45 9.49
N TYR A 56 -7.06 -6.00 8.79
CA TYR A 56 -7.20 -5.21 7.57
C TYR A 56 -7.40 -6.08 6.34
N PHE A 57 -8.19 -5.58 5.40
CA PHE A 57 -8.45 -6.24 4.13
C PHE A 57 -8.26 -5.27 2.97
N ALA A 58 -7.70 -5.78 1.87
CA ALA A 58 -7.61 -5.10 0.60
C ALA A 58 -8.68 -5.60 -0.36
N LEU A 59 -9.28 -4.69 -1.11
CA LEU A 59 -10.28 -4.96 -2.13
C LEU A 59 -9.95 -4.17 -3.40
N ASP A 60 -9.84 -4.86 -4.54
CA ASP A 60 -9.73 -4.23 -5.85
C ASP A 60 -11.03 -3.50 -6.22
N MET A 61 -10.94 -2.21 -6.51
CA MET A 61 -12.08 -1.35 -6.86
C MET A 61 -12.40 -1.41 -8.36
N LYS A 62 -12.36 -2.62 -8.94
CA LYS A 62 -12.47 -2.86 -10.39
C LYS A 62 -11.41 -2.05 -11.17
N SER A 63 -10.18 -2.09 -10.71
CA SER A 63 -9.09 -1.38 -11.37
C SER A 63 -8.80 -1.95 -12.75
N LYS A 64 -8.23 -1.12 -13.64
CA LYS A 64 -7.90 -1.54 -15.01
C LYS A 64 -6.77 -2.57 -15.05
N HIS A 65 -5.78 -2.40 -14.18
CA HIS A 65 -4.57 -3.22 -14.15
C HIS A 65 -4.58 -4.30 -13.06
N GLY A 66 -5.56 -4.25 -12.14
CA GLY A 66 -5.66 -5.16 -11.02
C GLY A 66 -4.79 -4.73 -9.84
N VAL A 67 -5.07 -5.33 -8.68
CA VAL A 67 -4.27 -5.21 -7.47
C VAL A 67 -3.54 -6.53 -7.26
N PHE A 68 -2.26 -6.46 -6.93
CA PHE A 68 -1.47 -7.64 -6.60
C PHE A 68 -0.91 -7.51 -5.18
N ILE A 69 -0.94 -8.59 -4.42
CA ILE A 69 -0.37 -8.66 -3.07
C ILE A 69 0.71 -9.74 -3.09
N ASN A 70 1.94 -9.36 -2.76
CA ASN A 70 3.12 -10.24 -2.79
C ASN A 70 3.32 -10.96 -4.14
N GLY A 71 2.91 -10.33 -5.24
CA GLY A 71 3.00 -10.88 -6.61
C GLY A 71 1.75 -11.61 -7.09
N ASP A 72 0.81 -11.93 -6.20
CA ASP A 72 -0.44 -12.62 -6.57
C ASP A 72 -1.57 -11.63 -6.80
N LYS A 73 -2.26 -11.77 -7.94
CA LYS A 73 -3.43 -10.93 -8.26
C LYS A 73 -4.60 -11.28 -7.36
N ILE A 74 -5.13 -10.30 -6.64
CA ILE A 74 -6.34 -10.51 -5.84
C ILE A 74 -7.59 -10.39 -6.72
N ASN A 75 -8.53 -11.29 -6.52
CA ASN A 75 -9.83 -11.29 -7.22
C ASN A 75 -11.00 -11.00 -6.28
N ASN A 76 -10.79 -11.20 -4.97
CA ASN A 76 -11.74 -10.96 -3.92
C ASN A 76 -11.08 -10.16 -2.80
N GLU A 77 -11.89 -9.74 -1.83
CA GLU A 77 -11.38 -9.21 -0.57
C GLU A 77 -10.33 -10.16 0.03
N THR A 78 -9.15 -9.62 0.30
CA THR A 78 -7.98 -10.38 0.75
C THR A 78 -7.43 -9.78 2.03
N ALA A 79 -7.18 -10.62 3.03
CA ALA A 79 -6.65 -10.20 4.32
C ALA A 79 -5.20 -9.75 4.17
N LEU A 80 -4.85 -8.65 4.82
CA LEU A 80 -3.49 -8.10 4.84
C LEU A 80 -2.76 -8.53 6.12
N SER A 81 -1.45 -8.74 5.98
CA SER A 81 -0.51 -9.06 7.07
C SER A 81 0.66 -8.09 7.07
N ASP A 82 1.27 -7.85 8.24
CA ASP A 82 2.44 -6.97 8.35
C ASP A 82 3.55 -7.36 7.36
N GLY A 83 4.01 -6.37 6.59
CA GLY A 83 5.05 -6.56 5.57
C GLY A 83 4.52 -6.89 4.17
N ASP A 84 3.20 -7.02 3.98
CA ASP A 84 2.62 -7.29 2.67
C ASP A 84 2.91 -6.16 1.68
N GLN A 85 3.37 -6.55 0.49
CA GLN A 85 3.61 -5.65 -0.62
C GLN A 85 2.41 -5.61 -1.55
N ILE A 86 1.84 -4.43 -1.72
CA ILE A 86 0.68 -4.20 -2.57
C ILE A 86 1.16 -3.46 -3.82
N TYR A 87 0.98 -4.06 -4.98
CA TYR A 87 1.35 -3.50 -6.27
C TYR A 87 0.09 -3.01 -6.99
N ILE A 88 0.10 -1.73 -7.39
CA ILE A 88 -0.96 -1.11 -8.19
C ILE A 88 -0.36 -0.28 -9.32
N GLY A 89 -0.77 -0.55 -10.56
CA GLY A 89 -0.14 0.10 -11.72
C GLY A 89 1.36 -0.23 -11.79
N GLN A 90 2.20 0.80 -11.67
CA GLN A 90 3.66 0.72 -11.57
C GLN A 90 4.19 1.18 -10.19
N THR A 91 3.30 1.28 -9.20
CA THR A 91 3.62 1.75 -7.85
C THR A 91 3.54 0.62 -6.85
N ASP A 92 4.57 0.54 -6.01
CA ASP A 92 4.72 -0.43 -4.94
C ASP A 92 4.34 0.23 -3.61
N LEU A 93 3.49 -0.43 -2.85
CA LEU A 93 3.06 -0.02 -1.52
C LEU A 93 3.45 -1.11 -0.52
N LEU A 94 3.85 -0.71 0.68
CA LEU A 94 4.10 -1.62 1.80
C LEU A 94 3.05 -1.40 2.87
N PHE A 95 2.33 -2.46 3.23
CA PHE A 95 1.44 -2.47 4.38
C PHE A 95 2.20 -2.90 5.63
N THR A 96 1.94 -2.20 6.73
CA THR A 96 2.48 -2.55 8.04
C THR A 96 1.45 -2.32 9.13
N GLU A 97 1.40 -3.24 10.09
CA GLU A 97 0.53 -3.13 11.27
C GLU A 97 1.14 -2.26 12.37
N GLN A 98 2.31 -1.70 12.12
CA GLN A 98 3.01 -0.80 13.02
C GLN A 98 2.52 0.64 12.84
N ASP A 99 2.22 1.27 13.97
CA ASP A 99 2.09 2.71 14.04
C ASP A 99 3.48 3.26 14.31
N PHE A 100 4.05 3.96 13.35
CA PHE A 100 5.30 4.66 13.61
C PHE A 100 4.98 5.94 14.37
N ALA A 101 5.35 5.98 15.65
CA ALA A 101 5.16 7.15 16.50
C ALA A 101 5.80 8.42 15.92
N ASP A 102 6.88 8.27 15.13
CA ASP A 102 7.66 9.36 14.57
C ASP A 102 8.13 9.04 13.14
N ARG A 103 8.26 10.09 12.32
CA ARG A 103 8.74 10.03 10.94
C ARG A 103 10.10 9.33 10.81
N GLU A 104 10.98 9.49 11.79
CA GLU A 104 12.30 8.84 11.82
C GLU A 104 12.20 7.31 11.93
N SER A 105 11.25 6.81 12.71
CA SER A 105 10.98 5.38 12.87
C SER A 105 10.41 4.78 11.58
N ALA A 106 9.48 5.48 10.92
CA ALA A 106 8.95 5.09 9.61
C ALA A 106 10.04 5.07 8.54
N LEU A 107 10.91 6.09 8.49
CA LEU A 107 12.03 6.17 7.55
C LEU A 107 13.12 5.14 7.84
N SER A 108 13.38 4.80 9.11
CA SER A 108 14.33 3.75 9.46
C SER A 108 13.81 2.36 9.09
N HIS A 109 12.51 2.12 9.25
CA HIS A 109 11.86 0.89 8.77
C HIS A 109 11.94 0.82 7.23
N PHE A 110 11.62 1.93 6.55
CA PHE A 110 11.76 2.07 5.10
C PHE A 110 13.20 1.80 4.60
N LYS A 111 14.24 2.32 5.28
CA LYS A 111 15.64 2.05 4.91
C LYS A 111 16.02 0.59 5.11
N LYS A 112 15.62 -0.04 6.22
CA LYS A 112 15.86 -1.47 6.46
C LYS A 112 15.17 -2.38 5.45
N VAL A 113 13.92 -2.07 5.08
CA VAL A 113 13.17 -2.84 4.07
C VAL A 113 13.74 -2.55 2.68
N GLY A 114 14.03 -1.29 2.34
CA GLY A 114 14.64 -0.89 1.07
C GLY A 114 16.07 -1.41 0.86
N GLU A 115 16.88 -1.57 1.90
CA GLU A 115 18.21 -2.19 1.82
C GLU A 115 18.15 -3.71 1.59
N ARG A 116 17.10 -4.40 2.06
CA ARG A 116 16.82 -5.80 1.68
C ARG A 116 16.33 -5.93 0.24
N PHE A 117 15.70 -4.89 -0.30
CA PHE A 117 15.19 -4.82 -1.67
C PHE A 117 16.15 -4.04 -2.58
N ARG A 118 17.40 -4.52 -2.71
CA ARG A 118 18.12 -4.35 -3.98
C ARG A 118 17.53 -5.38 -4.95
N PRO A 119 16.57 -5.04 -5.83
CA PRO A 119 16.30 -5.93 -6.94
C PRO A 119 17.63 -6.08 -7.68
N THR A 120 18.02 -7.31 -7.97
CA THR A 120 19.06 -7.57 -8.96
C THR A 120 18.66 -6.76 -10.19
N MET A 121 19.39 -5.68 -10.48
CA MET A 121 19.38 -5.08 -11.80
C MET A 121 19.83 -6.21 -12.72
N ILE A 122 18.87 -6.78 -13.44
CA ILE A 122 19.21 -7.59 -14.60
C ILE A 122 19.56 -6.54 -15.67
N GLU A 123 20.82 -6.60 -16.11
CA GLU A 123 21.43 -5.77 -17.15
C GLU A 123 20.61 -5.69 -18.44
#